data_AF-A0A653EIV2-F1
#
_entry.id   AF-A0A653EIV2-F1
#
_cell.length_a   1.000
_cell.length_b   1.000
_cell.length_c   1.000
_cell.angle_alpha   90.00
_cell.angle_beta   90.00
_cell.angle_gamma   90.00
#
_symmetry.space_group_name_H-M   'P 1'
#
loop_
_entity.id
_entity.type
_entity.pdbx_description
1 polymer ?
#
loop_
_entity_poly.entity_id
_entity_poly.type
_entity_poly.pdbx_seq_one_letter_code
_entity_poly.pdbx_strand_id
1 'polypeptide(L)'
;MSFVTTRPAALTAAASALHIVGSSMATQNAAAAAPTTGLVPTAADQASALQAAQFAAYGTWYQQVSAQAMVIHQMLVNTLGSSAGSYAKTEAANRTAAGSTSLSGLLGGLATGGAGLSSSSGATIGTPIGWAQLQRRRLGPGPGRARATRRWLRQRRRFEFNGRHGRRDA
;
A
#
# COMPACT_ATOMS: atom_id res chain seq x y z
N MET A 1 -29.77 10.38 -12.12
CA MET A 1 -28.73 9.32 -12.15
C MET A 1 -27.39 9.99 -11.92
N SER A 2 -26.66 9.68 -10.84
CA SER A 2 -25.31 10.23 -10.63
C SER A 2 -24.29 9.35 -11.34
N PHE A 3 -23.38 9.98 -12.10
CA PHE A 3 -22.26 9.29 -12.75
C PHE A 3 -21.02 9.52 -11.90
N VAL A 4 -20.39 8.44 -11.44
CA VAL A 4 -19.12 8.50 -10.71
C VAL A 4 -18.00 8.66 -11.73
N THR A 5 -17.38 9.82 -11.77
CA THR A 5 -16.18 10.07 -12.58
C THR A 5 -14.94 9.70 -11.76
N THR A 6 -14.09 8.83 -12.30
CA THR A 6 -12.82 8.45 -11.67
C THR A 6 -11.67 8.95 -12.54
N ARG A 7 -10.61 9.51 -11.93
CA ARG A 7 -9.40 9.98 -12.63
C ARG A 7 -8.20 9.13 -12.19
N PRO A 8 -8.05 7.89 -12.70
CA PRO A 8 -7.00 6.98 -12.25
C PRO A 8 -5.58 7.53 -12.46
N ALA A 9 -5.34 8.26 -13.56
CA ALA A 9 -4.05 8.91 -13.81
C ALA A 9 -3.68 9.95 -12.73
N ALA A 10 -4.65 10.72 -12.23
CA ALA A 10 -4.42 11.68 -11.15
C ALA A 10 -4.11 10.98 -9.82
N LEU A 11 -4.75 9.84 -9.54
CA LEU A 11 -4.46 9.02 -8.35
C LEU A 11 -3.05 8.40 -8.42
N THR A 12 -2.60 7.96 -9.58
CA THR A 12 -1.23 7.45 -9.76
C THR A 12 -0.18 8.55 -9.60
N ALA A 13 -0.44 9.75 -10.14
CA ALA A 13 0.42 10.91 -9.94
C ALA A 13 0.50 11.31 -8.45
N ALA A 14 -0.66 11.33 -7.76
CA ALA A 14 -0.72 11.60 -6.32
C ALA A 14 0.05 10.57 -5.49
N ALA A 15 -0.09 9.27 -5.79
CA ALA A 15 0.67 8.23 -5.11
C ALA A 15 2.19 8.41 -5.28
N SER A 16 2.62 8.81 -6.48
CA SER A 16 4.04 9.08 -6.77
C SER A 16 4.55 10.31 -6.01
N ALA A 17 3.76 11.39 -5.95
CA ALA A 17 4.10 12.58 -5.18
C ALA A 17 4.18 12.27 -3.67
N LEU A 18 3.23 11.50 -3.13
CA LEU A 18 3.24 11.07 -1.73
C LEU A 18 4.44 10.17 -1.40
N HIS A 19 4.88 9.35 -2.36
CA HIS A 19 6.10 8.55 -2.21
C HIS A 19 7.34 9.45 -2.04
N ILE A 20 7.47 10.47 -2.90
CA ILE A 20 8.58 11.43 -2.83
C ILE A 20 8.56 12.18 -1.48
N VAL A 21 7.39 12.67 -1.06
CA VAL A 21 7.22 13.35 0.23
C VAL A 21 7.62 12.42 1.38
N GLY A 22 7.15 11.17 1.37
CA GLY A 22 7.51 10.18 2.39
C GLY A 22 9.01 9.91 2.45
N SER A 23 9.69 9.84 1.30
CA SER A 23 11.14 9.72 1.24
C SER A 23 11.84 10.94 1.84
N SER A 24 11.41 12.16 1.49
CA SER A 24 12.00 13.37 2.07
C SER A 24 11.78 13.47 3.58
N MET A 25 10.59 13.08 4.07
CA MET A 25 10.28 13.05 5.51
C MET A 25 11.17 12.04 6.24
N ALA A 26 11.41 10.86 5.68
CA ALA A 26 12.31 9.87 6.27
C ALA A 26 13.73 10.42 6.41
N THR A 27 14.26 11.09 5.37
CA THR A 27 15.58 11.71 5.40
C THR A 27 15.66 12.83 6.44
N GLN A 28 14.66 13.71 6.49
CA GLN A 28 14.62 14.81 7.47
C GLN A 28 14.50 14.28 8.90
N ASN A 29 13.66 13.27 9.13
CA ASN A 29 13.49 12.66 10.44
C ASN A 29 14.80 11.99 10.92
N ALA A 30 15.52 11.34 10.02
CA ALA A 30 16.84 10.77 10.32
C ALA A 30 17.88 11.86 10.65
N ALA A 31 17.88 12.97 9.91
CA ALA A 31 18.77 14.11 10.18
C ALA A 31 18.46 14.79 11.53
N ALA A 32 17.18 14.83 11.93
CA ALA A 32 16.73 15.39 13.19
C ALA A 32 17.00 14.48 14.40
N ALA A 33 17.32 13.20 14.20
CA ALA A 33 17.54 12.25 15.30
C ALA A 33 18.71 12.68 16.20
N ALA A 34 19.89 12.90 15.63
CA ALA A 34 21.09 13.28 16.38
C ALA A 34 20.93 14.59 17.20
N PRO A 35 20.44 15.71 16.64
CA PRO A 35 20.30 16.95 17.40
C PRO A 35 19.19 16.91 18.46
N THR A 36 18.20 16.01 18.35
CA THR A 36 17.10 15.91 19.34
C THR A 36 17.41 14.93 20.47
N THR A 37 18.28 13.93 20.24
CA THR A 37 18.69 12.98 21.28
C THR A 37 20.01 13.35 21.95
N GLY A 38 20.83 14.20 21.33
CA GLY A 38 22.16 14.60 21.80
C GLY A 38 22.22 16.00 22.40
N LEU A 39 21.17 16.45 23.10
CA LEU A 39 21.13 17.78 23.70
C LEU A 39 22.15 17.93 24.83
N VAL A 40 22.97 18.97 24.74
CA VAL A 40 23.94 19.34 25.78
C VAL A 40 23.25 20.23 26.82
N PRO A 41 23.47 20.01 28.13
CA PRO A 41 22.92 20.86 29.18
C PRO A 41 23.31 22.33 28.99
N THR A 42 22.37 23.25 29.19
CA THR A 42 22.59 24.70 29.07
C THR A 42 23.47 25.27 30.18
N ALA A 43 23.50 24.62 31.33
CA ALA A 43 24.32 24.97 32.49
C ALA A 43 24.72 23.70 33.26
N ALA A 44 25.70 23.83 34.16
CA ALA A 44 26.30 22.71 34.92
C ALA A 44 25.43 22.24 36.10
N ASP A 45 24.24 22.82 36.29
CA ASP A 45 23.32 22.44 37.34
C ASP A 45 22.57 21.14 37.01
N GLN A 46 22.14 20.44 38.06
CA GLN A 46 21.39 19.19 37.92
C GLN A 46 20.05 19.37 37.20
N ALA A 47 19.41 20.55 37.26
CA ALA A 47 18.12 20.77 36.61
C ALA A 47 18.29 20.88 35.08
N SER A 48 19.32 21.59 34.61
CA SER A 48 19.70 21.63 33.18
C SER A 48 20.07 20.26 32.63
N ALA A 49 20.79 19.43 33.42
CA ALA A 49 21.11 18.06 33.02
C ALA A 49 19.87 17.16 32.92
N LEU A 50 18.95 17.25 33.89
CA LEU A 50 17.68 16.53 33.88
C LEU A 50 16.79 16.95 32.71
N GLN A 51 16.74 18.25 32.42
CA GLN A 51 15.95 18.77 31.31
C GLN A 51 16.49 18.28 29.95
N ALA A 52 17.81 18.31 29.75
CA ALA A 52 18.45 17.75 28.57
C ALA A 52 18.17 16.25 28.41
N ALA A 53 18.22 15.49 29.51
CA ALA A 53 17.89 14.06 29.52
C ALA A 53 16.40 13.80 29.18
N GLN A 54 15.48 14.64 29.66
CA GLN A 54 14.06 14.51 29.34
C GLN A 54 13.78 14.79 27.85
N PHE A 55 14.42 15.81 27.27
CA PHE A 55 14.30 16.05 25.83
C PHE A 55 14.92 14.92 25.01
N ALA A 56 16.06 14.38 25.43
CA ALA A 56 16.66 13.23 24.75
C ALA A 56 15.73 12.01 24.77
N ALA A 57 15.12 11.72 25.92
CA ALA A 57 14.13 10.65 26.06
C ALA A 57 12.93 10.89 25.12
N TYR A 58 12.40 12.10 25.07
CA TYR A 58 11.31 12.44 24.15
C TYR A 58 11.72 12.31 22.67
N GLY A 59 12.94 12.72 22.33
CA GLY A 59 13.52 12.54 21.00
C GLY A 59 13.55 11.06 20.59
N THR A 60 13.96 10.16 21.49
CA THR A 60 13.94 8.71 21.20
C THR A 60 12.53 8.16 21.00
N TRP A 61 11.57 8.62 21.80
CA TRP A 61 10.17 8.21 21.66
C TRP A 61 9.56 8.71 20.34
N TYR A 62 9.85 9.96 19.98
CA TYR A 62 9.45 10.54 18.70
C TYR A 62 10.00 9.74 17.52
N GLN A 63 11.27 9.29 17.57
CA GLN A 63 11.86 8.46 16.52
C GLN A 63 11.14 7.11 16.38
N GLN A 64 10.74 6.47 17.49
CA GLN A 64 9.99 5.23 17.47
C GLN A 64 8.60 5.40 16.82
N VAL A 65 7.88 6.47 17.19
CA VAL A 65 6.55 6.77 16.64
C VAL A 65 6.66 7.15 15.16
N SER A 66 7.66 7.95 14.78
CA SER A 66 7.89 8.36 13.38
C SER A 66 8.19 7.16 12.48
N ALA A 67 8.91 6.15 12.98
CA ALA A 67 9.12 4.90 12.25
C ALA A 67 7.79 4.15 11.99
N GLN A 68 6.89 4.09 12.97
CA GLN A 68 5.56 3.49 12.79
C GLN A 68 4.70 4.28 11.80
N ALA A 69 4.73 5.61 11.88
CA ALA A 69 4.02 6.48 10.94
C ALA A 69 4.50 6.27 9.50
N MET A 70 5.80 6.05 9.28
CA MET A 70 6.35 5.76 7.96
C MET A 70 5.84 4.44 7.37
N VAL A 71 5.64 3.42 8.20
CA VAL A 71 5.03 2.15 7.75
C VAL A 71 3.59 2.38 7.28
N ILE A 72 2.81 3.15 8.05
CA ILE A 72 1.41 3.47 7.71
C ILE A 72 1.36 4.30 6.41
N HIS A 73 2.25 5.28 6.24
CA HIS A 73 2.36 6.08 5.03
C HIS A 73 2.66 5.23 3.79
N GLN A 74 3.63 4.31 3.90
CA GLN A 74 3.95 3.39 2.80
C GLN A 74 2.76 2.50 2.43
N MET A 75 2.03 2.00 3.44
CA MET A 75 0.80 1.24 3.19
C MET A 75 -0.23 2.08 2.46
N LEU A 76 -0.47 3.33 2.87
CA LEU A 76 -1.39 4.24 2.21
C LEU A 76 -1.01 4.48 0.74
N VAL A 77 0.25 4.78 0.46
CA VAL A 77 0.72 5.01 -0.92
C VAL A 77 0.53 3.76 -1.78
N ASN A 78 0.83 2.58 -1.23
CA ASN A 78 0.69 1.32 -1.95
C ASN A 78 -0.79 0.96 -2.22
N THR A 79 -1.69 1.18 -1.26
CA THR A 79 -3.13 0.96 -1.47
C THR A 79 -3.68 1.94 -2.48
N LEU A 80 -3.27 3.21 -2.45
CA LEU A 80 -3.68 4.22 -3.42
C LEU A 80 -3.26 3.84 -4.85
N GLY A 81 -2.02 3.39 -5.04
CA GLY A 81 -1.52 2.91 -6.32
C GLY A 81 -2.26 1.66 -6.83
N SER A 82 -2.54 0.70 -5.95
CA SER A 82 -3.31 -0.51 -6.28
C SER A 82 -4.75 -0.18 -6.69
N SER A 83 -5.42 0.72 -5.97
CA SER A 83 -6.77 1.19 -6.28
C SER A 83 -6.79 1.96 -7.61
N ALA A 84 -5.82 2.83 -7.88
CA ALA A 84 -5.73 3.55 -9.14
C ALA A 84 -5.60 2.59 -10.34
N GLY A 85 -4.71 1.59 -10.24
CA GLY A 85 -4.54 0.56 -11.27
C GLY A 85 -5.80 -0.30 -11.46
N SER A 86 -6.60 -0.46 -10.42
CA SER A 86 -7.87 -1.17 -10.47
C SER A 86 -8.95 -0.38 -11.21
N TYR A 87 -9.12 0.91 -10.88
CA TYR A 87 -10.04 1.79 -11.62
C TYR A 87 -9.65 1.90 -13.09
N ALA A 88 -8.34 2.02 -13.40
CA ALA A 88 -7.86 2.04 -14.78
C ALA A 88 -8.22 0.77 -15.57
N LYS A 89 -8.13 -0.41 -14.94
CA LYS A 89 -8.52 -1.69 -15.55
C LYS A 89 -10.03 -1.78 -15.81
N THR A 90 -10.84 -1.36 -14.85
CA THR A 90 -12.30 -1.32 -15.02
C THR A 90 -12.68 -0.38 -16.16
N GLU A 91 -12.06 0.79 -16.25
CA GLU A 91 -12.33 1.74 -17.34
C GLU A 91 -11.91 1.17 -18.70
N ALA A 92 -10.76 0.49 -18.78
CA ALA A 92 -10.34 -0.20 -20.01
C ALA A 92 -11.33 -1.30 -20.42
N ALA A 93 -11.77 -2.14 -19.48
CA ALA A 93 -12.76 -3.18 -19.73
C ALA A 93 -14.11 -2.60 -20.21
N ASN A 94 -14.57 -1.51 -19.58
CA ASN A 94 -15.80 -0.84 -19.98
C ASN A 94 -15.71 -0.24 -21.39
N ARG A 95 -14.55 0.34 -21.77
CA ARG A 95 -14.33 0.82 -23.15
C ARG A 95 -14.36 -0.33 -24.17
N THR A 96 -13.73 -1.47 -23.86
CA THR A 96 -13.76 -2.63 -24.76
C THR A 96 -15.16 -3.20 -24.94
N ALA A 97 -15.95 -3.29 -23.86
CA ALA A 97 -17.33 -3.78 -23.92
C ALA A 97 -18.23 -2.84 -24.74
N ALA A 98 -18.10 -1.52 -24.56
CA ALA A 98 -18.83 -0.53 -25.35
C ALA A 98 -18.47 -0.58 -26.84
N GLY A 99 -17.19 -0.82 -27.17
CA GLY A 99 -16.72 -1.01 -28.55
C GLY A 99 -17.25 -2.30 -29.19
N SER A 100 -17.35 -3.41 -28.44
CA SER A 100 -17.91 -4.67 -28.96
C SER A 100 -19.42 -4.59 -29.18
N THR A 101 -20.16 -3.89 -28.32
CA THR A 101 -21.61 -3.72 -28.48
C THR A 101 -21.94 -2.87 -29.71
N SER A 102 -21.15 -1.84 -30.00
CA SER A 102 -21.32 -0.99 -31.19
C SER A 102 -21.01 -1.74 -32.49
N LEU A 103 -19.97 -2.58 -32.51
CA LEU A 103 -19.66 -3.41 -33.68
C LEU A 103 -20.68 -4.53 -33.90
N SER A 104 -21.16 -5.17 -32.83
CA SER A 104 -22.21 -6.19 -32.88
C SER A 104 -23.56 -5.61 -33.33
N GLY A 105 -23.89 -4.40 -32.87
CA GLY A 105 -25.06 -3.65 -33.34
C GLY A 105 -24.96 -3.26 -34.82
N LEU A 106 -23.77 -2.87 -35.28
CA LEU A 106 -23.51 -2.58 -36.70
C LEU A 106 -23.64 -3.82 -37.58
N LEU A 107 -23.04 -4.94 -37.17
CA LEU A 107 -23.13 -6.22 -37.90
C LEU A 107 -24.55 -6.79 -37.90
N GLY A 108 -25.26 -6.68 -36.77
CA GLY A 108 -26.66 -7.07 -36.65
C GLY A 108 -27.58 -6.24 -37.55
N GLY A 109 -27.35 -4.92 -37.64
CA GLY A 109 -28.10 -4.02 -38.52
C GLY A 109 -27.84 -4.24 -40.02
N LEU A 110 -26.62 -4.65 -40.39
CA LEU A 110 -26.28 -5.04 -41.76
C LEU A 110 -26.90 -6.40 -42.14
N ALA A 111 -26.92 -7.36 -41.22
CA ALA A 111 -27.48 -8.69 -41.44
C ALA A 111 -29.02 -8.71 -41.53
N THR A 112 -29.69 -7.69 -40.99
CA THR A 112 -31.17 -7.60 -40.93
C THR A 112 -31.79 -6.62 -41.93
N GLY A 113 -31.00 -6.05 -42.84
CA GLY A 113 -31.53 -5.18 -43.89
C GLY A 113 -32.06 -3.85 -43.36
N GLY A 114 -31.24 -3.12 -42.59
CA GLY A 114 -31.28 -1.67 -42.44
C GLY A 114 -32.60 -1.01 -42.02
N ALA A 115 -32.83 -0.89 -40.71
CA ALA A 115 -33.51 0.26 -40.08
C ALA A 115 -33.12 0.35 -38.59
N GLY A 116 -32.45 1.44 -38.21
CA GLY A 116 -32.27 1.86 -36.82
C GLY A 116 -30.97 1.42 -36.14
N LEU A 117 -30.09 2.39 -35.87
CA LEU A 117 -29.03 2.28 -34.87
C LEU A 117 -29.67 2.26 -33.48
N SER A 118 -30.27 1.14 -33.10
CA SER A 118 -30.79 0.95 -31.74
C SER A 118 -29.61 0.66 -30.84
N SER A 119 -29.11 1.70 -30.15
CA SER A 119 -28.12 1.57 -29.08
C SER A 119 -28.71 0.69 -27.97
N SER A 120 -28.47 -0.62 -28.04
CA SER A 120 -28.72 -1.53 -26.93
C SER A 120 -27.69 -1.23 -25.84
N SER A 121 -28.00 -0.22 -25.03
CA SER A 121 -27.35 0.03 -23.75
C SER A 121 -27.73 -1.09 -22.79
N GLY A 122 -27.20 -2.27 -23.04
CA GLY A 122 -27.45 -3.50 -22.32
C GLY A 122 -26.19 -4.34 -22.23
N ALA A 123 -25.04 -3.71 -21.98
CA ALA A 123 -23.93 -4.45 -21.41
C ALA A 123 -24.43 -5.02 -20.09
N THR A 124 -24.53 -6.34 -19.98
CA THR A 124 -24.90 -7.04 -18.74
C THR A 124 -23.97 -6.57 -17.62
N ILE A 125 -24.46 -5.61 -16.82
CA ILE A 125 -23.84 -5.15 -15.59
C ILE A 125 -23.92 -6.35 -14.65
N GLY A 126 -22.90 -7.21 -14.64
CA GLY A 126 -23.00 -8.44 -13.85
C GLY A 126 -21.96 -9.52 -14.07
N THR A 127 -21.04 -9.44 -15.03
CA THR A 127 -19.85 -10.32 -14.95
C THR A 127 -18.92 -9.75 -13.88
N PRO A 128 -18.73 -10.44 -12.74
CA PRO A 128 -17.78 -9.97 -11.74
C PRO A 128 -16.40 -9.95 -12.39
N ILE A 129 -15.79 -8.76 -12.43
CA ILE A 129 -14.38 -8.58 -12.75
C ILE A 129 -13.63 -9.56 -11.83
N GLY A 130 -13.01 -10.58 -12.42
CA GLY A 130 -12.46 -11.73 -11.70
C GLY A 130 -11.23 -11.38 -10.87
N TRP A 131 -11.41 -10.69 -9.76
CA TRP A 131 -10.38 -10.31 -8.80
C TRP A 131 -9.59 -11.52 -8.30
N ALA A 132 -10.28 -12.61 -7.99
CA ALA A 132 -9.68 -13.88 -7.57
C ALA A 132 -8.82 -14.53 -8.68
N GLN A 133 -9.16 -14.31 -9.95
CA GLN A 133 -8.45 -14.91 -11.09
C GLN A 133 -7.15 -14.17 -11.42
N LEU A 134 -7.12 -12.84 -11.20
CA LEU A 134 -5.90 -12.05 -11.34
C LEU A 134 -4.91 -12.27 -10.17
N GLN A 135 -5.43 -12.52 -8.97
CA GLN A 135 -4.62 -12.85 -7.79
C GLN A 135 -3.97 -14.24 -7.91
N ARG A 136 -4.68 -15.22 -8.49
CA ARG A 136 -4.14 -16.57 -8.76
C ARG A 136 -3.08 -16.61 -9.86
N ARG A 137 -3.14 -15.72 -10.86
CA ARG A 137 -2.11 -15.64 -11.92
C ARG A 137 -0.78 -15.02 -11.46
N ARG A 138 -0.79 -14.15 -10.44
CA ARG A 138 0.43 -13.59 -9.83
C ARG A 138 1.06 -14.49 -8.76
N LEU A 139 0.28 -15.43 -8.23
CA LEU A 139 0.74 -16.47 -7.31
C LEU A 139 0.57 -17.83 -8.00
N GLY A 140 1.42 -18.10 -9.01
CA GLY A 140 1.48 -19.44 -9.58
C GLY A 140 1.74 -20.48 -8.47
N PRO A 141 1.19 -21.71 -8.60
CA PRO A 141 1.45 -22.79 -7.67
C PRO A 141 2.90 -23.26 -7.84
N GLY A 142 3.83 -22.56 -7.20
CA GLY A 142 5.23 -22.97 -7.12
C GLY A 142 5.39 -24.14 -6.15
N PRO A 143 6.06 -25.25 -6.55
CA PRO A 143 6.31 -26.39 -5.68
C PRO A 143 7.41 -26.05 -4.66
N GLY A 144 7.07 -25.31 -3.61
CA GLY A 144 8.07 -24.89 -2.61
C GLY A 144 7.54 -24.58 -1.21
N ARG A 145 6.23 -24.45 -1.03
CA ARG A 145 5.65 -23.98 0.24
C ARG A 145 5.60 -25.02 1.37
N ALA A 146 5.96 -26.28 1.10
CA ALA A 146 6.00 -27.33 2.12
C ALA A 146 7.32 -27.41 2.92
N ARG A 147 8.36 -26.65 2.52
CA ARG A 147 9.69 -26.68 3.17
C ARG A 147 10.02 -25.41 3.98
N ALA A 148 9.44 -24.25 3.65
CA ALA A 148 9.72 -22.99 4.34
C ALA A 148 9.06 -22.87 5.73
N THR A 149 7.81 -23.35 5.88
CA THR A 149 7.07 -23.29 7.15
C THR A 149 7.68 -24.18 8.24
N ARG A 150 8.35 -25.28 7.87
CA ARG A 150 9.07 -26.15 8.84
C ARG A 150 10.41 -25.61 9.32
N ARG A 151 11.03 -24.65 8.59
CA ARG A 151 12.25 -23.97 9.05
C ARG A 151 11.91 -22.82 10.01
N TRP A 152 10.84 -22.07 9.73
CA TRP A 152 10.38 -20.98 10.60
C TRP A 152 9.91 -21.46 11.98
N LEU A 153 9.18 -22.60 12.02
CA LEU A 153 8.74 -23.22 13.29
C LEU A 153 9.88 -23.87 14.10
N ARG A 154 11.05 -24.14 13.50
CA ARG A 154 12.24 -24.63 14.23
C ARG A 154 13.09 -23.49 14.79
N GLN A 155 13.14 -22.34 14.12
CA GLN A 155 13.84 -21.16 14.63
C GLN A 155 13.11 -20.53 15.81
N ARG A 156 11.77 -20.54 15.84
CA ARG A 156 10.98 -20.01 16.97
C ARG A 156 11.18 -20.78 18.28
N ARG A 157 11.30 -22.12 18.24
CA ARG A 157 11.54 -22.95 19.45
C ARG A 157 12.96 -22.86 20.02
N ARG A 158 13.96 -22.46 19.22
CA ARG A 158 15.33 -22.22 19.73
C ARG A 158 15.44 -20.90 20.52
N PHE A 159 14.59 -19.91 20.22
CA PHE A 159 14.58 -18.64 20.95
C PHE A 159 13.81 -18.70 22.28
N GLU A 160 12.77 -19.54 22.39
CA GLU A 160 12.01 -19.67 23.65
C GLU A 160 12.75 -20.50 24.73
N PHE A 161 13.68 -21.39 24.36
CA PHE A 161 14.44 -22.18 25.33
C PHE A 161 15.62 -21.41 25.96
N ASN A 162 16.18 -20.40 25.27
CA ASN A 162 17.31 -19.62 25.78
C ASN A 162 16.89 -18.41 26.65
N GLY A 163 15.58 -18.15 26.80
CA GLY A 163 15.05 -17.04 27.60
C GLY A 163 14.77 -17.37 29.07
N ARG A 164 14.97 -18.62 29.51
CA ARG A 164 14.65 -19.06 30.90
C ARG A 164 15.85 -19.32 31.81
N HIS A 165 17.09 -19.13 31.35
CA HIS A 165 18.29 -19.33 32.17
C HIS A 165 19.07 -18.05 32.55
N GLY A 166 18.57 -16.85 32.21
CA GLY A 166 19.26 -15.58 32.53
C GLY A 166 18.63 -14.74 33.64
N ARG A 167 17.90 -15.34 34.58
CA ARG A 167 17.30 -14.64 35.74
C ARG A 167 17.56 -15.35 37.08
N ARG A 168 18.77 -15.86 37.23
CA ARG A 168 19.41 -16.08 38.52
C ARG A 168 20.88 -15.67 38.34
N ASP A 169 21.36 -14.87 39.28
CA ASP A 169 22.76 -14.49 39.47
C ASP A 169 23.24 -13.25 38.69
N ALA A 170 22.84 -12.08 39.19
CA ALA A 170 23.71 -10.94 39.54
C ALA A 170 22.84 -9.79 40.09
#